data_AF-C9N058-F1
#
_entry.id   AF-C9N058-F1
#
_cell.length_a   1.000
_cell.length_b   1.000
_cell.length_c   1.000
_cell.angle_alpha   90.00
_cell.angle_beta   90.00
_cell.angle_gamma   90.00
#
_symmetry.space_group_name_H-M   'P 1'
#
loop_
_entity.id
_entity.type
_entity.pdbx_description
1 polymer ?
#
loop_
_entity_poly.entity_id
_entity_poly.type
_entity_poly.pdbx_seq_one_letter_code
_entity_poly.pdbx_strand_id
1 'polypeptide(L)' 'MFYVVGTPIGNLEDITFRAIKVLKEVDYIFAEDTRVTKKLLSHYEIEKTVYQYHEHNKLHQITNIINLLKDEKKSHL' A
#
# COMPACT_ATOMS: atom_id res chain seq x y z
N MET A 1 -3.09 -6.69 -9.06
CA MET A 1 -4.47 -6.30 -8.68
C MET A 1 -4.38 -5.00 -7.88
N PHE A 2 -5.34 -4.08 -7.96
CA PHE A 2 -5.29 -2.82 -7.19
C PHE A 2 -6.27 -2.84 -6.02
N TYR A 3 -5.79 -2.45 -4.82
CA TYR A 3 -6.59 -2.39 -3.60
C TYR A 3 -6.51 -1.00 -2.97
N VAL A 4 -7.65 -0.53 -2.46
CA VAL A 4 -7.70 0.63 -1.57
C VAL A 4 -8.00 0.10 -0.17
N VAL A 5 -7.11 0.41 0.78
CA VAL A 5 -7.20 -0.06 2.16
C VAL A 5 -7.29 1.16 3.07
N GLY A 6 -8.35 1.25 3.86
CA GLY A 6 -8.46 2.27 4.90
C GLY A 6 -7.56 1.92 6.09
N THR A 7 -6.86 2.92 6.63
CA THR A 7 -6.10 2.79 7.88
C THR A 7 -6.93 3.26 9.07
N PRO A 8 -6.76 2.67 10.26
CA PRO A 8 -7.44 3.16 11.46
C PRO A 8 -7.05 4.61 11.79
N ILE A 9 -7.99 5.37 12.36
CA ILE A 9 -7.82 6.81 12.67
C ILE A 9 -7.29 7.03 14.10
N GLY A 10 -6.97 5.96 14.83
CA GLY A 10 -6.35 6.06 16.14
C GLY A 10 -6.01 4.70 16.75
N ASN A 11 -7.01 3.84 16.91
CA ASN A 11 -6.81 2.50 17.45
C ASN A 11 -6.35 1.53 16.36
N LEU A 12 -5.13 0.99 16.49
CA LEU A 12 -4.57 0.07 15.50
C LEU A 12 -5.38 -1.22 15.36
N GLU A 13 -6.11 -1.62 16.40
CA GLU A 13 -6.95 -2.83 16.42
C GLU A 13 -8.24 -2.71 15.59
N ASP A 14 -8.64 -1.49 15.19
CA ASP A 14 -9.83 -1.28 14.35
C ASP A 14 -9.59 -1.71 12.88
N ILE A 15 -8.37 -2.12 12.53
CA ILE A 15 -8.09 -2.64 11.19
C ILE A 15 -8.75 -4.01 10.99
N THR A 16 -9.26 -4.25 9.79
CA THR A 16 -9.87 -5.55 9.47
C THR A 16 -8.81 -6.62 9.18
N PHE A 17 -9.12 -7.88 9.47
CA PHE A 17 -8.29 -9.03 9.06
C PHE A 17 -8.00 -9.05 7.55
N ARG A 18 -8.98 -8.64 6.73
CA ARG A 18 -8.82 -8.54 5.28
C ARG A 18 -7.77 -7.51 4.89
N ALA A 19 -7.74 -6.35 5.55
CA ALA A 19 -6.74 -5.32 5.30
C ALA A 19 -5.33 -5.81 5.64
N ILE A 20 -5.15 -6.46 6.80
CA ILE A 20 -3.87 -7.08 7.18
C ILE A 20 -3.43 -8.10 6.13
N LYS A 21 -4.34 -8.99 5.71
CA LYS A 21 -4.04 -10.00 4.69
C LYS A 21 -3.58 -9.37 3.38
N VAL A 22 -4.32 -8.38 2.88
CA VAL A 22 -3.97 -7.66 1.65
C VAL A 22 -2.60 -7.00 1.78
N LEU A 23 -2.32 -6.30 2.90
CA LEU A 23 -1.02 -5.65 3.13
C LEU A 23 0.16 -6.62 3.19
N LYS A 24 -0.07 -7.88 3.61
CA LYS A 24 0.94 -8.94 3.58
C LYS A 24 1.18 -9.49 2.16
N GLU A 25 0.13 -9.60 1.36
CA GLU A 25 0.15 -10.25 0.04
C GLU A 25 0.61 -9.33 -1.10
N VAL A 26 0.34 -8.02 -1.03
CA VAL A 26 0.71 -7.09 -2.13
C VAL A 26 2.22 -6.88 -2.25
N ASP A 27 2.67 -6.68 -3.48
CA ASP A 27 4.07 -6.39 -3.81
C ASP A 27 4.46 -4.95 -3.44
N TYR A 28 3.53 -4.01 -3.63
CA TYR A 28 3.76 -2.58 -3.44
C TYR A 28 2.71 -1.94 -2.52
N ILE A 29 3.17 -1.13 -1.56
CA ILE A 29 2.31 -0.33 -0.68
C ILE A 29 2.61 1.14 -0.92
N PHE A 30 1.61 1.90 -1.38
CA PHE A 30 1.68 3.35 -1.53
C PHE A 30 0.85 4.03 -0.44
N ALA A 31 1.43 5.02 0.23
CA ALA A 31 0.75 5.78 1.28
C ALA A 31 1.05 7.28 1.18
N GLU A 32 0.06 8.10 1.54
CA GLU A 32 0.22 9.54 1.68
C GLU A 32 1.18 9.87 2.83
N ASP A 33 0.87 9.35 4.02
CA ASP A 33 1.77 9.40 5.18
C ASP A 33 2.42 8.03 5.42
N THR A 34 3.70 7.94 5.04
CA THR A 34 4.49 6.73 5.25
C THR A 34 4.82 6.48 6.72
N ARG A 35 4.80 7.49 7.59
CA ARG A 35 5.11 7.33 9.03
C ARG A 35 4.00 6.58 9.75
N VAL A 36 2.75 6.99 9.50
CA VAL A 36 1.55 6.31 10.03
C VAL A 36 1.50 4.87 9.52
N THR A 37 1.70 4.69 8.22
CA THR A 37 1.67 3.36 7.60
C THR A 37 2.78 2.46 8.14
N LYS A 38 4.02 2.95 8.29
CA LYS A 38 5.12 2.18 8.89
C LYS A 38 4.81 1.74 10.33
N LYS A 39 4.19 2.60 11.14
CA LYS A 39 3.77 2.24 12.50
C LYS A 39 2.73 1.12 12.49
N LEU A 40 1.74 1.21 11.60
CA LEU A 40 0.74 0.17 11.41
C LEU A 40 1.37 -1.16 10.99
N LEU A 41 2.24 -1.14 9.97
CA LEU A 41 2.90 -2.36 9.49
C LEU A 41 3.79 -3.00 10.56
N SER A 42 4.53 -2.19 11.32
CA SER A 42 5.37 -2.67 12.42
C SER A 42 4.56 -3.30 13.54
N HIS A 43 3.38 -2.76 13.87
CA HIS A 43 2.51 -3.33 14.89
C HIS A 43 1.98 -4.73 14.51
N TYR A 44 1.82 -4.99 13.21
CA TYR A 44 1.34 -6.28 12.68
C TYR A 44 2.45 -7.17 12.10
N GLU A 45 3.72 -6.84 12.37
CA GLU A 45 4.90 -7.57 11.91
C GLU A 45 4.91 -7.78 10.38
N ILE A 46 4.54 -6.73 9.65
CA ILE A 46 4.53 -6.72 8.18
C ILE A 46 5.80 -6.02 7.67
N GLU A 47 6.75 -6.82 7.17
CA GLU A 47 7.97 -6.31 6.55
C GLU A 47 7.75 -5.99 5.07
N LYS A 48 7.31 -4.76 4.79
CA LYS A 48 7.10 -4.26 3.41
C LYS A 48 7.59 -2.83 3.26
N THR A 49 8.12 -2.51 2.07
CA THR A 49 8.50 -1.15 1.71
C THR A 49 7.26 -0.31 1.45
N VAL A 50 7.18 0.86 2.10
CA VAL A 50 6.11 1.84 1.87
C VAL A 50 6.63 2.98 1.01
N TYR A 51 6.03 3.17 -0.15
CA TYR A 51 6.32 4.24 -1.08
C TYR A 51 5.44 5.46 -0.79
N GLN A 52 6.02 6.64 -0.91
CA GLN A 52 5.30 7.87 -0.62
C GLN A 52 4.55 8.39 -1.84
N TYR A 53 3.26 8.64 -1.68
CA TYR A 53 2.40 9.23 -2.69
C TYR A 53 2.12 10.70 -2.37
N HIS A 54 2.71 11.62 -3.14
CA HIS A 54 2.63 13.07 -2.92
C HIS A 54 1.87 13.80 -4.02
N GLU A 55 1.15 14.86 -3.65
CA GLU A 55 0.37 15.68 -4.59
C GLU A 55 1.20 16.33 -5.70
N HIS A 56 2.39 16.84 -5.37
CA HIS A 56 3.25 17.56 -6.33
C HIS A 56 3.75 16.69 -7.50
N ASN A 57 3.69 15.36 -7.39
CA ASN A 57 4.09 14.42 -8.46
C ASN A 57 2.97 13.41 -8.82
N LYS A 58 1.70 13.73 -8.50
CA LYS A 58 0.55 12.84 -8.69
C LYS A 58 0.49 12.23 -10.09
N LEU A 59 0.61 13.03 -11.15
CA LEU A 59 0.51 12.54 -12.54
C LEU A 59 1.62 11.56 -12.92
N HIS A 60 2.86 11.85 -12.51
CA HIS A 60 3.97 10.94 -12.75
C HIS A 60 3.82 9.65 -11.93
N GLN A 61 3.43 9.75 -10.66
CA GLN A 61 3.24 8.57 -9.82
C GLN A 61 2.10 7.68 -10.30
N ILE A 62 0.97 8.26 -10.72
CA ILE A 62 -0.14 7.51 -11.31
C ILE A 62 0.33 6.74 -12.55
N THR A 63 1.11 7.37 -13.42
CA THR A 63 1.65 6.72 -14.62
C THR A 63 2.54 5.53 -14.24
N ASN A 64 3.40 5.68 -13.23
CA ASN A 64 4.23 4.58 -12.73
C ASN A 64 3.40 3.43 -12.17
N ILE A 65 2.38 3.73 -11.35
CA ILE A 65 1.47 2.71 -10.78
C ILE A 65 0.73 1.96 -11.88
N ILE A 66 0.25 2.65 -12.91
CA ILE A 66 -0.42 2.02 -14.06
C ILE A 66 0.53 1.08 -14.79
N ASN A 67 1.80 1.47 -14.98
CA ASN A 67 2.79 0.62 -15.63
C ASN A 67 3.10 -0.63 -14.78
N LEU A 68 3.30 -0.47 -13.47
CA LEU A 68 3.48 -1.60 -12.53
C LEU A 68 2.32 -2.60 -12.63
N LEU A 69 1.07 -2.10 -12.61
CA LEU A 69 -0.12 -2.94 -12.71
C LEU A 69 -0.23 -3.66 -14.06
N LYS A 70 0.26 -3.07 -15.14
CA LYS A 70 0.27 -3.68 -16.49
C LYS A 70 1.37 -4.73 -16.63
N ASP A 71 2.55 -4.47 -16.04
CA ASP A 71 3.71 -5.35 -16.15
C ASP A 71 3.54 -6.62 -15.29
N GLU A 72 2.99 -6.53 -14.08
CA GLU A 72 2.63 -7.72 -13.31
C GLU A 72 1.61 -8.61 -14.04
N LYS A 73 0.69 -7.99 -14.79
CA LYS A 73 -0.27 -8.72 -15.61
C LYS A 73 0.38 -9.52 -16.73
N LYS A 74 1.57 -9.11 -17.23
CA LYS A 74 2.35 -9.85 -18.22
C LYS A 74 3.24 -10.93 -17.63
N SER A 75 3.61 -10.81 -16.35
CA SER A 75 4.47 -11.77 -15.66
C SER A 75 3.68 -12.97 -15.11
N HIS A 76 2.35 -12.87 -15.01
CA HIS A 76 1.45 -13.91 -14.49
C HIS A 76 0.49 -14.45 -15.56
N LEU A 77 0.72 -14.14 -16.84
CA LEU A 77 0.07 -14.72 -18.03
C LEU A 77 1.12 -15.45 -18.87
#